data_AF-A0A7X8B7N8-F1
#
_entry.id   AF-A0A7X8B7N8-F1
#
_cell.length_a   1.000
_cell.length_b   1.000
_cell.length_c   1.000
_cell.angle_alpha   90.00
_cell.angle_beta   90.00
_cell.angle_gamma   90.00
#
_symmetry.space_group_name_H-M   'P 1'
#
loop_
_entity.id
_entity.type
_entity.pdbx_description
1 polymer ?
#
loop_
_entity_poly.entity_id
_entity_poly.type
_entity_poly.pdbx_seq_one_letter_code
_entity_poly.pdbx_strand_id
1 'polypeptide(L)'
;MLTATRIELRGVTQHSDYPDGVMAECKLDKLNVVPTSCGDLIPHYTEPDVRTKDAKSMSFYPSGAIRVINLESQTLIPTPLGAIPAELVTFYEDGQLDGVFPLNGHIGFGWTEAEELKLARPFTFSFSFGEVTAKIINVRFYPTGEVKSLTLWSGETVKLTTPAGIFPARAGLRLHRSGALASFEPAMPIAIRTPIGFVQAYDVDALTMAGDQNSVRFDEAGRLTHVATSGDIIIASESSDTHRISSRTCLALAKDIPVKLAIEIFFDGDQVTIDSGEVCQTFSLTDTRFVALPDIDTVSLGACDLGCDSCSLGCA
;
A
#
# COMPACT_ATOMS: atom_id res chain seq x y z
N MET A 1 -22.76 5.96 -25.14
CA MET A 1 -23.44 6.72 -24.08
C MET A 1 -24.34 5.75 -23.33
N LEU A 2 -23.88 5.20 -22.21
CA LEU A 2 -24.76 4.48 -21.31
C LEU A 2 -25.54 5.54 -20.53
N THR A 3 -26.84 5.64 -20.78
CA THR A 3 -27.78 6.36 -19.93
C THR A 3 -27.62 5.84 -18.51
N ALA A 4 -27.15 6.70 -17.59
CA ALA A 4 -27.12 6.39 -16.17
C ALA A 4 -28.54 6.03 -15.74
N THR A 5 -28.79 4.75 -15.45
CA THR A 5 -30.05 4.29 -14.91
C THR A 5 -30.26 5.01 -13.59
N ARG A 6 -31.25 5.89 -13.52
CA ARG A 6 -31.56 6.63 -12.29
C ARG A 6 -32.09 5.63 -11.27
N ILE A 7 -31.28 5.31 -10.26
CA ILE A 7 -31.68 4.43 -9.17
C ILE A 7 -32.59 5.23 -8.24
N GLU A 8 -33.85 4.83 -8.11
CA GLU A 8 -34.76 5.39 -7.12
C GLU A 8 -34.50 4.75 -5.76
N LEU A 9 -33.81 5.47 -4.88
CA LEU A 9 -33.51 5.04 -3.53
C LEU A 9 -34.70 5.29 -2.59
N ARG A 10 -35.03 4.28 -1.78
CA ARG A 10 -36.07 4.34 -0.76
C ARG A 10 -35.45 4.48 0.62
N GLY A 11 -36.11 5.24 1.50
CA GLY A 11 -35.70 5.34 2.89
C GLY A 11 -34.46 6.21 3.12
N VAL A 12 -34.25 7.25 2.31
CA VAL A 12 -33.16 8.19 2.53
C VAL A 12 -33.43 9.00 3.79
N THR A 13 -32.65 8.76 4.86
CA THR A 13 -32.79 9.45 6.15
C THR A 13 -31.82 10.61 6.30
N GLN A 14 -30.67 10.54 5.62
CA GLN A 14 -29.67 11.60 5.54
C GLN A 14 -29.02 11.57 4.17
N HIS A 15 -28.66 12.74 3.64
CA HIS A 15 -27.84 12.87 2.45
C HIS A 15 -27.05 14.18 2.48
N SER A 16 -26.05 14.27 1.63
CA SER A 16 -25.42 15.53 1.25
C SER A 16 -25.32 15.60 -0.27
N ASP A 17 -25.20 16.82 -0.79
CA ASP A 17 -25.18 17.09 -2.23
C ASP A 17 -23.89 17.81 -2.63
N TYR A 18 -23.50 17.62 -3.87
CA TYR A 18 -22.53 18.46 -4.55
C TYR A 18 -23.11 19.85 -4.83
N PRO A 19 -22.27 20.87 -5.15
CA PRO A 19 -22.76 22.22 -5.47
C PRO A 19 -23.76 22.30 -6.63
N ASP A 20 -23.77 21.32 -7.53
CA ASP A 20 -24.69 21.21 -8.66
C ASP A 20 -26.02 20.51 -8.30
N GLY A 21 -26.19 20.12 -7.04
CA GLY A 21 -27.40 19.45 -6.53
C GLY A 21 -27.43 17.94 -6.78
N VAL A 22 -26.38 17.34 -7.30
CA VAL A 22 -26.26 15.88 -7.39
C VAL A 22 -25.96 15.30 -6.01
N MET A 23 -26.69 14.26 -5.60
CA MET A 23 -26.46 13.59 -4.32
C MET A 23 -25.04 13.02 -4.25
N ALA A 24 -24.27 13.44 -3.25
CA ALA A 24 -22.90 13.00 -3.03
C ALA A 24 -22.84 11.72 -2.19
N GLU A 25 -23.73 11.59 -1.19
CA GLU A 25 -23.80 10.43 -0.30
C GLU A 25 -25.16 10.37 0.39
N CYS A 26 -25.55 9.17 0.82
CA CYS A 26 -26.81 8.96 1.54
C CYS A 26 -26.74 7.86 2.60
N LYS A 27 -27.59 7.97 3.61
CA LYS A 27 -27.94 6.91 4.56
C LYS A 27 -29.35 6.43 4.29
N LEU A 28 -29.53 5.11 4.30
CA LEU A 28 -30.80 4.43 4.01
C LEU A 28 -31.33 3.77 5.30
N ASP A 29 -32.65 3.68 5.44
CA ASP A 29 -33.35 2.91 6.49
C ASP A 29 -34.29 1.82 5.93
N LYS A 30 -34.25 1.63 4.60
CA LYS A 30 -35.01 0.61 3.88
C LYS A 30 -34.11 -0.17 2.94
N LEU A 31 -34.51 -1.42 2.70
CA LEU A 31 -33.88 -2.29 1.71
C LEU A 31 -33.97 -1.67 0.31
N ASN A 32 -32.82 -1.60 -0.35
CA ASN A 32 -32.66 -1.23 -1.74
C ASN A 32 -31.81 -2.29 -2.43
N VAL A 33 -32.18 -2.66 -3.65
CA VAL A 33 -31.39 -3.54 -4.52
C VAL A 33 -30.79 -2.68 -5.61
N VAL A 34 -29.47 -2.64 -5.68
CA VAL A 34 -28.71 -1.79 -6.58
C VAL A 34 -28.02 -2.66 -7.63
N PRO A 35 -28.48 -2.63 -8.89
CA PRO A 35 -27.81 -3.34 -9.98
C PRO A 35 -26.44 -2.73 -10.27
N THR A 36 -25.40 -3.56 -10.33
CA THR A 36 -24.02 -3.14 -10.63
C THR A 36 -23.33 -4.07 -11.62
N SER A 37 -22.12 -3.72 -12.06
CA SER A 37 -21.27 -4.57 -12.90
C SER A 37 -20.87 -5.90 -12.24
N CYS A 38 -20.94 -5.98 -10.90
CA CYS A 38 -20.64 -7.19 -10.13
C CYS A 38 -21.89 -7.89 -9.56
N GLY A 39 -23.09 -7.53 -10.05
CA GLY A 39 -24.37 -8.11 -9.66
C GLY A 39 -25.23 -7.16 -8.82
N ASP A 40 -26.31 -7.70 -8.26
CA ASP A 40 -27.22 -6.94 -7.41
C ASP A 40 -26.62 -6.82 -5.99
N LEU A 41 -26.41 -5.58 -5.56
CA LEU A 41 -25.85 -5.27 -4.23
C LEU A 41 -26.90 -4.63 -3.33
N ILE A 42 -26.83 -4.94 -2.04
CA ILE A 42 -27.74 -4.41 -1.02
C ILE A 42 -26.94 -3.47 -0.12
N PRO A 43 -27.11 -2.14 -0.26
CA PRO A 43 -26.48 -1.18 0.64
C PRO A 43 -27.00 -1.33 2.06
N HIS A 44 -26.17 -1.00 3.04
CA HIS A 44 -26.48 -1.04 4.46
C HIS A 44 -27.66 -0.12 4.79
N TYR A 45 -28.64 -0.62 5.54
CA TYR A 45 -29.81 0.14 5.96
C TYR A 45 -30.25 -0.16 7.41
N THR A 46 -29.61 -1.11 8.09
CA THR A 46 -29.89 -1.44 9.50
C THR A 46 -29.19 -0.45 10.45
N GLU A 47 -29.65 -0.39 11.71
CA GLU A 47 -28.96 0.40 12.73
C GLU A 47 -27.57 -0.18 13.03
N PRO A 48 -26.51 0.65 13.05
CA PRO A 48 -25.15 0.17 13.35
C PRO A 48 -25.02 -0.38 14.78
N ASP A 49 -24.27 -1.47 14.93
CA ASP A 49 -23.81 -1.97 16.22
C ASP A 49 -22.43 -1.39 16.60
N VAL A 50 -21.79 -1.93 17.65
CA VAL A 50 -20.48 -1.46 18.14
C VAL A 50 -19.34 -1.61 17.10
N ARG A 51 -19.46 -2.58 16.19
CA ARG A 51 -18.48 -2.84 15.14
C ARG A 51 -18.82 -2.05 13.88
N THR A 52 -20.09 -1.94 13.55
CA THR A 52 -20.55 -1.40 12.28
C THR A 52 -20.34 0.09 12.24
N LYS A 53 -19.73 0.60 11.16
CA LYS A 53 -19.59 2.04 10.97
C LYS A 53 -20.98 2.67 10.88
N ASP A 54 -21.21 3.75 11.63
CA ASP A 54 -22.27 4.71 11.30
C ASP A 54 -21.91 5.52 10.06
N ALA A 55 -21.62 4.79 8.97
CA ALA A 55 -21.22 5.31 7.68
C ALA A 55 -22.44 5.52 6.79
N LYS A 56 -22.24 6.29 5.72
CA LYS A 56 -23.22 6.44 4.65
C LYS A 56 -23.41 5.09 3.96
N SER A 57 -24.64 4.72 3.63
CA SER A 57 -24.96 3.50 2.90
C SER A 57 -24.30 3.49 1.51
N MET A 58 -24.32 4.64 0.83
CA MET A 58 -23.76 4.80 -0.51
C MET A 58 -23.12 6.18 -0.68
N SER A 59 -22.15 6.28 -1.60
CA SER A 59 -21.69 7.56 -2.14
C SER A 59 -21.56 7.52 -3.65
N PHE A 60 -21.58 8.70 -4.26
CA PHE A 60 -21.64 8.90 -5.70
C PHE A 60 -20.53 9.84 -6.16
N TYR A 61 -20.24 9.83 -7.45
CA TYR A 61 -19.46 10.85 -8.14
C TYR A 61 -20.33 12.07 -8.48
N PRO A 62 -19.75 13.23 -8.84
CA PRO A 62 -20.51 14.38 -9.33
C PRO A 62 -21.39 14.07 -10.55
N SER A 63 -21.05 13.06 -11.36
CA SER A 63 -21.91 12.56 -12.44
C SER A 63 -23.17 11.82 -11.97
N GLY A 64 -23.29 11.51 -10.68
CA GLY A 64 -24.31 10.64 -10.11
C GLY A 64 -23.99 9.14 -10.22
N ALA A 65 -22.87 8.76 -10.83
CA ALA A 65 -22.41 7.38 -10.86
C ALA A 65 -22.09 6.88 -9.44
N ILE A 66 -22.33 5.60 -9.17
CA ILE A 66 -22.02 4.98 -7.87
C ILE A 66 -20.50 5.01 -7.68
N ARG A 67 -20.05 5.42 -6.49
CA ARG A 67 -18.64 5.40 -6.08
C ARG A 67 -18.36 4.35 -5.02
N VAL A 68 -19.21 4.27 -4.00
CA VAL A 68 -19.05 3.34 -2.87
C VAL A 68 -20.40 2.77 -2.46
N ILE A 69 -20.43 1.48 -2.13
CA ILE A 69 -21.55 0.83 -1.43
C ILE A 69 -20.98 0.15 -0.17
N ASN A 70 -21.47 0.58 1.00
CA ASN A 70 -21.32 -0.18 2.24
C ASN A 70 -22.42 -1.24 2.25
N LEU A 71 -22.07 -2.52 2.31
CA LEU A 71 -23.03 -3.61 2.16
C LEU A 71 -23.71 -3.94 3.49
N GLU A 72 -24.99 -4.28 3.42
CA GLU A 72 -25.78 -4.73 4.58
C GLU A 72 -25.21 -6.01 5.21
N SER A 73 -24.69 -6.91 4.38
CA SER A 73 -24.02 -8.13 4.82
C SER A 73 -22.90 -8.52 3.87
N GLN A 74 -21.96 -9.32 4.38
CA GLN A 74 -20.82 -9.77 3.58
C GLN A 74 -21.31 -10.53 2.34
N THR A 75 -21.05 -9.97 1.16
CA THR A 75 -21.53 -10.47 -0.13
C THR A 75 -20.38 -10.96 -0.97
N LEU A 76 -20.53 -12.09 -1.67
CA LEU A 76 -19.51 -12.59 -2.59
C LEU A 76 -19.50 -11.75 -3.88
N ILE A 77 -18.39 -11.07 -4.12
CA ILE A 77 -18.17 -10.26 -5.31
C ILE A 77 -17.35 -11.06 -6.33
N PRO A 78 -17.87 -11.32 -7.54
CA PRO A 78 -17.09 -11.95 -8.60
C PRO A 78 -15.90 -11.08 -8.98
N THR A 79 -14.69 -11.64 -8.98
CA THR A 79 -13.46 -10.95 -9.42
C THR A 79 -12.59 -11.89 -10.26
N PRO A 80 -11.58 -11.37 -10.99
CA PRO A 80 -10.60 -12.22 -11.68
C PRO A 80 -9.79 -13.13 -10.75
N LEU A 81 -9.72 -12.83 -9.44
CA LEU A 81 -9.09 -13.67 -8.43
C LEU A 81 -10.04 -14.73 -7.84
N GLY A 82 -11.24 -14.87 -8.41
CA GLY A 82 -12.34 -15.63 -7.83
C GLY A 82 -13.31 -14.76 -7.02
N ALA A 83 -14.34 -15.37 -6.46
CA ALA A 83 -15.33 -14.65 -5.68
C ALA A 83 -14.72 -14.22 -4.33
N ILE A 84 -14.68 -12.91 -4.07
CA ILE A 84 -14.16 -12.36 -2.82
C ILE A 84 -15.34 -11.86 -1.97
N PRO A 85 -15.48 -12.32 -0.72
CA PRO A 85 -16.43 -11.76 0.23
C PRO A 85 -16.11 -10.28 0.48
N ALA A 86 -17.11 -9.41 0.49
CA ALA A 86 -16.92 -7.98 0.75
C ALA A 86 -18.00 -7.42 1.66
N GLU A 87 -17.62 -6.50 2.54
CA GLU A 87 -18.52 -5.61 3.29
C GLU A 87 -18.55 -4.19 2.69
N LEU A 88 -17.57 -3.84 1.85
CA LEU A 88 -17.54 -2.59 1.10
C LEU A 88 -17.03 -2.83 -0.32
N VAL A 89 -17.70 -2.19 -1.28
CA VAL A 89 -17.35 -2.23 -2.71
C VAL A 89 -17.23 -0.82 -3.23
N THR A 90 -16.19 -0.58 -4.02
CA THR A 90 -15.92 0.70 -4.68
C THR A 90 -15.90 0.56 -6.18
N PHE A 91 -16.29 1.61 -6.89
CA PHE A 91 -16.43 1.64 -8.34
C PHE A 91 -15.72 2.84 -8.92
N TYR A 92 -15.23 2.69 -10.15
CA TYR A 92 -14.88 3.80 -11.01
C TYR A 92 -16.14 4.51 -11.51
N GLU A 93 -15.97 5.74 -12.00
CA GLU A 93 -17.09 6.55 -12.49
C GLU A 93 -17.81 5.95 -13.70
N ASP A 94 -17.15 5.08 -14.46
CA ASP A 94 -17.76 4.30 -15.55
C ASP A 94 -18.54 3.06 -15.08
N GLY A 95 -18.60 2.82 -13.77
CA GLY A 95 -19.29 1.70 -13.14
C GLY A 95 -18.47 0.41 -13.05
N GLN A 96 -17.22 0.41 -13.50
CA GLN A 96 -16.33 -0.74 -13.34
C GLN A 96 -15.90 -0.91 -11.88
N LEU A 97 -15.66 -2.16 -11.48
CA LEU A 97 -15.19 -2.48 -10.13
C LEU A 97 -13.81 -1.85 -9.89
N ASP A 98 -13.68 -1.08 -8.81
CA ASP A 98 -12.43 -0.44 -8.41
C ASP A 98 -11.78 -1.16 -7.23
N GLY A 99 -12.58 -1.67 -6.29
CA GLY A 99 -12.03 -2.39 -5.15
C GLY A 99 -13.06 -3.10 -4.29
N VAL A 100 -12.58 -4.15 -3.63
CA VAL A 100 -13.34 -4.99 -2.70
C VAL A 100 -12.64 -5.05 -1.36
N PHE A 101 -13.42 -4.90 -0.30
CA PHE A 101 -12.95 -4.85 1.09
C PHE A 101 -13.65 -5.95 1.87
N PRO A 102 -12.96 -7.04 2.25
CA PRO A 102 -13.57 -8.16 2.97
C PRO A 102 -14.21 -7.79 4.29
N LEU A 103 -13.67 -6.76 4.94
CA LEU A 103 -14.12 -6.23 6.21
C LEU A 103 -14.14 -4.70 6.15
N ASN A 104 -15.06 -4.08 6.88
CA ASN A 104 -15.27 -2.65 6.93
C ASN A 104 -15.73 -2.15 8.32
N GLY A 105 -15.28 -2.78 9.40
CA GLY A 105 -15.60 -2.39 10.77
C GLY A 105 -15.05 -1.01 11.16
N HIS A 106 -15.75 -0.35 12.08
CA HIS A 106 -15.39 0.93 12.70
C HIS A 106 -14.30 0.73 13.73
N ILE A 107 -13.05 1.00 13.36
CA ILE A 107 -11.97 0.98 14.34
C ILE A 107 -12.08 2.24 15.22
N GLY A 108 -12.28 2.04 16.51
CA GLY A 108 -12.49 3.11 17.49
C GLY A 108 -12.44 2.60 18.93
N PHE A 109 -12.97 3.39 19.86
CA PHE A 109 -12.91 3.07 21.30
C PHE A 109 -13.60 1.75 21.67
N GLY A 110 -14.70 1.41 20.98
CA GLY A 110 -15.48 0.19 21.24
C GLY A 110 -15.09 -1.03 20.39
N TRP A 111 -14.21 -0.86 19.40
CA TRP A 111 -13.81 -1.92 18.48
C TRP A 111 -12.42 -1.66 17.93
N THR A 112 -11.47 -2.51 18.30
CA THR A 112 -10.04 -2.33 18.02
C THR A 112 -9.62 -2.96 16.69
N GLU A 113 -8.49 -2.51 16.13
CA GLU A 113 -7.87 -3.14 14.95
C GLU A 113 -7.59 -4.63 15.19
N ALA A 114 -7.15 -4.98 16.41
CA ALA A 114 -6.90 -6.36 16.80
C ALA A 114 -8.18 -7.22 16.85
N GLU A 115 -9.33 -6.63 17.18
CA GLU A 115 -10.63 -7.32 17.13
C GLU A 115 -11.09 -7.52 15.69
N GLU A 116 -10.95 -6.50 14.83
CA GLU A 116 -11.29 -6.64 13.40
C GLU A 116 -10.40 -7.68 12.71
N LEU A 117 -9.10 -7.71 13.02
CA LEU A 117 -8.15 -8.69 12.49
C LEU A 117 -8.52 -10.14 12.85
N LYS A 118 -9.21 -10.38 13.97
CA LYS A 118 -9.68 -11.73 14.34
C LYS A 118 -10.78 -12.23 13.40
N LEU A 119 -11.53 -11.33 12.76
CA LEU A 119 -12.55 -11.68 11.77
C LEU A 119 -11.94 -11.94 10.38
N ALA A 120 -10.76 -11.38 10.12
CA ALA A 120 -10.08 -11.53 8.84
C ALA A 120 -9.62 -12.99 8.64
N ARG A 121 -9.93 -13.54 7.47
CA ARG A 121 -9.48 -14.84 7.01
C ARG A 121 -8.36 -14.70 5.97
N PRO A 122 -7.38 -15.61 5.94
CA PRO A 122 -6.39 -15.61 4.89
C PRO A 122 -7.02 -15.96 3.54
N PHE A 123 -6.53 -15.33 2.49
CA PHE A 123 -6.82 -15.66 1.11
C PHE A 123 -5.54 -16.16 0.43
N THR A 124 -5.69 -17.07 -0.51
CA THR A 124 -4.59 -17.54 -1.36
C THR A 124 -4.86 -17.11 -2.80
N PHE A 125 -3.94 -16.36 -3.37
CA PHE A 125 -3.99 -15.88 -4.75
C PHE A 125 -2.78 -16.37 -5.52
N SER A 126 -2.99 -16.79 -6.77
CA SER A 126 -1.92 -17.23 -7.66
C SER A 126 -1.56 -16.12 -8.64
N PHE A 127 -0.30 -15.68 -8.62
CA PHE A 127 0.26 -14.71 -9.55
C PHE A 127 1.42 -15.31 -10.35
N SER A 128 1.86 -14.60 -11.39
CA SER A 128 3.05 -14.98 -12.18
C SER A 128 4.33 -15.05 -11.34
N PHE A 129 4.38 -14.32 -10.22
CA PHE A 129 5.48 -14.27 -9.26
C PHE A 129 5.30 -15.18 -8.04
N GLY A 130 4.32 -16.10 -8.08
CA GLY A 130 4.09 -17.10 -7.05
C GLY A 130 2.74 -16.98 -6.34
N GLU A 131 2.55 -17.80 -5.32
CA GLU A 131 1.35 -17.79 -4.49
C GLU A 131 1.50 -16.80 -3.33
N VAL A 132 0.46 -15.99 -3.13
CA VAL A 132 0.36 -15.04 -2.03
C VAL A 132 -0.75 -15.53 -1.10
N THR A 133 -0.37 -15.97 0.09
CA THR A 133 -1.31 -16.33 1.16
C THR A 133 -1.20 -15.34 2.30
N ALA A 134 -2.24 -14.54 2.52
CA ALA A 134 -2.28 -13.54 3.58
C ALA A 134 -3.71 -13.11 3.94
N LYS A 135 -3.89 -12.53 5.11
CA LYS A 135 -5.06 -11.70 5.40
C LYS A 135 -4.93 -10.37 4.66
N ILE A 136 -5.99 -9.94 3.99
CA ILE A 136 -6.01 -8.69 3.23
C ILE A 136 -7.02 -7.68 3.79
N ILE A 137 -6.69 -6.40 3.65
CA ILE A 137 -7.60 -5.27 3.88
C ILE A 137 -8.45 -5.07 2.62
N ASN A 138 -7.84 -5.08 1.44
CA ASN A 138 -8.55 -4.91 0.17
C ASN A 138 -7.79 -5.49 -1.02
N VAL A 139 -8.52 -5.67 -2.12
CA VAL A 139 -7.98 -5.82 -3.47
C VAL A 139 -8.52 -4.67 -4.33
N ARG A 140 -7.65 -4.08 -5.14
CA ARG A 140 -8.00 -3.02 -6.10
C ARG A 140 -7.82 -3.52 -7.52
N PHE A 141 -8.58 -2.95 -8.44
CA PHE A 141 -8.60 -3.34 -9.85
C PHE A 141 -8.33 -2.12 -10.74
N TYR A 142 -7.80 -2.36 -11.94
CA TYR A 142 -7.82 -1.37 -13.00
C TYR A 142 -9.24 -1.24 -13.56
N PRO A 143 -9.61 -0.11 -14.22
CA PRO A 143 -10.92 0.02 -14.87
C PRO A 143 -11.21 -1.08 -15.91
N THR A 144 -10.15 -1.67 -16.47
CA THR A 144 -10.19 -2.81 -17.40
C THR A 144 -10.43 -4.17 -16.71
N GLY A 145 -10.43 -4.21 -15.37
CA GLY A 145 -10.79 -5.36 -14.55
C GLY A 145 -9.61 -6.12 -13.95
N GLU A 146 -8.39 -5.99 -14.49
CA GLU A 146 -7.21 -6.70 -13.97
C GLU A 146 -6.84 -6.22 -12.56
N VAL A 147 -6.19 -7.10 -11.79
CA VAL A 147 -5.75 -6.78 -10.43
C VAL A 147 -4.70 -5.66 -10.47
N LYS A 148 -4.94 -4.62 -9.69
CA LYS A 148 -4.05 -3.47 -9.55
C LYS A 148 -3.16 -3.58 -8.32
N SER A 149 -3.74 -3.92 -7.17
CA SER A 149 -2.99 -4.04 -5.92
C SER A 149 -3.73 -4.88 -4.88
N LEU A 150 -2.94 -5.36 -3.92
CA LEU A 150 -3.43 -5.99 -2.69
C LEU A 150 -2.86 -5.24 -1.51
N THR A 151 -3.72 -4.91 -0.55
CA THR A 151 -3.31 -4.34 0.75
C THR A 151 -3.42 -5.42 1.80
N LEU A 152 -2.34 -5.71 2.51
CA LEU A 152 -2.25 -6.73 3.55
C LEU A 152 -2.65 -6.15 4.91
N TRP A 153 -3.14 -7.00 5.80
CA TRP A 153 -3.32 -6.60 7.19
C TRP A 153 -1.98 -6.26 7.86
N SER A 154 -2.02 -5.37 8.85
CA SER A 154 -0.85 -5.06 9.67
C SER A 154 -0.27 -6.32 10.31
N GLY A 155 1.04 -6.50 10.21
CA GLY A 155 1.76 -7.68 10.70
C GLY A 155 1.78 -8.89 9.75
N GLU A 156 0.99 -8.90 8.67
CA GLU A 156 1.11 -9.92 7.64
C GLU A 156 2.40 -9.74 6.83
N THR A 157 3.03 -10.84 6.46
CA THR A 157 4.22 -10.85 5.60
C THR A 157 4.09 -11.97 4.59
N VAL A 158 4.43 -11.67 3.33
CA VAL A 158 4.38 -12.62 2.22
C VAL A 158 5.73 -12.72 1.55
N LYS A 159 6.09 -13.92 1.07
CA LYS A 159 7.35 -14.13 0.34
C LYS A 159 7.10 -13.96 -1.15
N LEU A 160 7.77 -13.01 -1.77
CA LEU A 160 7.60 -12.67 -3.19
C LEU A 160 8.81 -13.10 -4.00
N THR A 161 8.59 -13.76 -5.15
CA THR A 161 9.63 -13.99 -6.15
C THR A 161 9.65 -12.79 -7.10
N THR A 162 10.61 -11.89 -6.92
CA THR A 162 10.69 -10.63 -7.68
C THR A 162 11.79 -10.70 -8.75
N PRO A 163 11.80 -9.79 -9.74
CA PRO A 163 12.92 -9.67 -10.68
C PRO A 163 14.28 -9.45 -10.01
N ALA A 164 14.31 -8.88 -8.80
CA ALA A 164 15.53 -8.60 -8.05
C ALA A 164 15.94 -9.73 -7.08
N GLY A 165 15.14 -10.80 -6.96
CA GLY A 165 15.36 -11.87 -5.98
C GLY A 165 14.11 -12.19 -5.16
N ILE A 166 14.28 -13.04 -4.15
CA ILE A 166 13.16 -13.49 -3.31
C ILE A 166 13.21 -12.76 -1.98
N PHE A 167 12.15 -12.02 -1.65
CA PHE A 167 12.12 -11.15 -0.49
C PHE A 167 10.81 -11.24 0.30
N PRO A 168 10.85 -11.02 1.63
CA PRO A 168 9.64 -10.83 2.42
C PRO A 168 9.07 -9.42 2.19
N ALA A 169 7.76 -9.34 2.00
CA ALA A 169 7.02 -8.10 1.77
C ALA A 169 5.92 -7.90 2.82
N ARG A 170 5.68 -6.64 3.22
CA ARG A 170 4.63 -6.20 4.15
C ARG A 170 3.72 -5.18 3.45
N ALA A 171 2.69 -4.70 4.15
CA ALA A 171 1.79 -3.60 3.76
C ALA A 171 0.97 -3.86 2.48
N GLY A 172 1.59 -4.08 1.33
CA GLY A 172 0.90 -4.37 0.09
C GLY A 172 1.84 -4.63 -1.07
N LEU A 173 1.23 -4.93 -2.21
CA LEU A 173 1.92 -5.09 -3.48
C LEU A 173 1.05 -4.54 -4.61
N ARG A 174 1.71 -4.04 -5.66
CA ARG A 174 1.08 -3.50 -6.86
C ARG A 174 1.48 -4.31 -8.07
N LEU A 175 0.57 -4.43 -9.02
CA LEU A 175 0.77 -5.13 -10.28
C LEU A 175 0.61 -4.17 -11.46
N HIS A 176 1.31 -4.48 -12.55
CA HIS A 176 1.01 -3.94 -13.87
C HIS A 176 -0.26 -4.59 -14.41
N ARG A 177 -0.88 -3.99 -15.44
CA ARG A 177 -2.07 -4.59 -16.08
C ARG A 177 -1.82 -5.99 -16.63
N SER A 178 -0.58 -6.27 -17.03
CA SER A 178 -0.12 -7.60 -17.46
C SER A 178 -0.12 -8.67 -16.35
N GLY A 179 -0.32 -8.27 -15.09
CA GLY A 179 -0.17 -9.15 -13.92
C GLY A 179 1.27 -9.34 -13.45
N ALA A 180 2.24 -8.65 -14.07
CA ALA A 180 3.62 -8.60 -13.56
C ALA A 180 3.69 -7.75 -12.28
N LEU A 181 4.59 -8.10 -11.36
CA LEU A 181 4.82 -7.33 -10.13
C LEU A 181 5.36 -5.93 -10.48
N ALA A 182 4.62 -4.89 -10.09
CA ALA A 182 5.01 -3.50 -10.29
C ALA A 182 5.76 -2.93 -9.09
N SER A 183 5.33 -3.25 -7.86
CA SER A 183 6.03 -2.81 -6.66
C SER A 183 5.66 -3.64 -5.44
N PHE A 184 6.53 -3.62 -4.43
CA PHE A 184 6.26 -4.23 -3.12
C PHE A 184 7.03 -3.49 -2.01
N GLU A 185 6.48 -3.51 -0.80
CA GLU A 185 7.13 -2.91 0.37
C GLU A 185 7.90 -3.98 1.15
N PRO A 186 9.24 -3.88 1.30
CA PRO A 186 10.01 -4.85 2.05
C PRO A 186 9.55 -4.95 3.51
N ALA A 187 9.47 -6.18 4.03
CA ALA A 187 9.12 -6.41 5.44
C ALA A 187 10.24 -5.98 6.41
N MET A 188 11.46 -5.86 5.90
CA MET A 188 12.68 -5.47 6.60
C MET A 188 13.70 -4.93 5.58
N PRO A 189 14.78 -4.27 6.01
CA PRO A 189 15.87 -3.88 5.12
C PRO A 189 16.39 -5.04 4.28
N ILE A 190 16.34 -4.87 2.96
CA ILE A 190 16.85 -5.84 1.99
C ILE A 190 17.89 -5.19 1.07
N ALA A 191 19.00 -5.89 0.84
CA ALA A 191 20.01 -5.45 -0.12
C ALA A 191 19.52 -5.74 -1.55
N ILE A 192 19.31 -4.70 -2.35
CA ILE A 192 18.94 -4.82 -3.77
C ILE A 192 20.11 -4.34 -4.62
N ARG A 193 20.43 -5.12 -5.67
CA ARG A 193 21.38 -4.69 -6.69
C ARG A 193 20.73 -3.65 -7.59
N THR A 194 21.31 -2.46 -7.64
CA THR A 194 20.84 -1.33 -8.46
C THR A 194 21.94 -0.87 -9.42
N PRO A 195 21.63 0.03 -10.39
CA PRO A 195 22.65 0.68 -11.22
C PRO A 195 23.75 1.41 -10.44
N ILE A 196 23.44 1.91 -9.23
CA ILE A 196 24.41 2.62 -8.36
C ILE A 196 25.09 1.71 -7.32
N GLY A 197 24.99 0.39 -7.48
CA GLY A 197 25.49 -0.60 -6.52
C GLY A 197 24.39 -1.17 -5.63
N PHE A 198 24.76 -1.77 -4.50
CA PHE A 198 23.78 -2.31 -3.57
C PHE A 198 23.15 -1.21 -2.72
N VAL A 199 21.82 -1.19 -2.64
CA VAL A 199 21.04 -0.26 -1.80
C VAL A 199 20.22 -1.08 -0.81
N GLN A 200 20.17 -0.64 0.45
CA GLN A 200 19.26 -1.21 1.45
C GLN A 200 17.86 -0.61 1.24
N ALA A 201 16.98 -1.36 0.59
CA ALA A 201 15.62 -0.94 0.32
C ALA A 201 14.74 -1.14 1.55
N TYR A 202 14.20 -0.05 2.10
CA TYR A 202 13.25 -0.04 3.21
C TYR A 202 12.75 1.37 3.50
N ASP A 203 11.44 1.51 3.71
CA ASP A 203 10.84 2.72 4.27
C ASP A 203 10.17 2.38 5.61
N VAL A 204 10.68 2.99 6.69
CA VAL A 204 10.18 2.78 8.05
C VAL A 204 8.79 3.37 8.24
N ASP A 205 8.43 4.43 7.51
CA ASP A 205 7.16 5.15 7.61
C ASP A 205 6.17 4.75 6.49
N ALA A 206 6.45 3.65 5.78
CA ALA A 206 5.58 3.11 4.74
C ALA A 206 4.15 2.90 5.28
N LEU A 207 3.18 3.59 4.67
CA LEU A 207 1.79 3.53 5.07
C LEU A 207 1.15 2.18 4.70
N THR A 208 0.82 1.37 5.71
CA THR A 208 0.16 0.07 5.54
C THR A 208 -1.23 0.15 4.89
N MET A 209 -1.86 1.33 4.91
CA MET A 209 -3.21 1.53 4.37
C MET A 209 -3.25 1.77 2.85
N ALA A 210 -2.09 2.00 2.22
CA ALA A 210 -1.98 2.26 0.79
C ALA A 210 -0.89 1.37 0.17
N GLY A 211 -1.24 0.12 -0.16
CA GLY A 211 -0.35 -0.85 -0.81
C GLY A 211 0.13 -0.50 -2.23
N ASP A 212 -0.12 0.73 -2.68
CA ASP A 212 0.16 1.24 -4.02
C ASP A 212 1.48 2.04 -4.08
N GLN A 213 2.00 2.53 -2.94
CA GLN A 213 3.24 3.30 -2.84
C GLN A 213 4.26 2.49 -2.05
N ASN A 214 5.12 1.77 -2.77
CA ASN A 214 6.08 0.88 -2.14
C ASN A 214 7.53 1.26 -2.49
N SER A 215 8.46 0.87 -1.62
CA SER A 215 9.88 1.18 -1.73
C SER A 215 10.51 0.64 -3.01
N VAL A 216 10.20 -0.60 -3.40
CA VAL A 216 10.83 -1.26 -4.55
C VAL A 216 9.86 -1.30 -5.71
N ARG A 217 10.24 -0.72 -6.87
CA ARG A 217 9.36 -0.67 -8.05
C ARG A 217 10.09 -1.12 -9.31
N PHE A 218 9.32 -1.77 -10.18
CA PHE A 218 9.76 -2.33 -11.46
C PHE A 218 8.90 -1.80 -12.61
N ASP A 219 9.47 -1.70 -13.80
CA ASP A 219 8.71 -1.54 -15.04
C ASP A 219 8.08 -2.86 -15.51
N GLU A 220 7.34 -2.84 -16.63
CA GLU A 220 6.69 -4.03 -17.18
C GLU A 220 7.68 -5.12 -17.63
N ALA A 221 8.94 -4.75 -17.92
CA ALA A 221 10.00 -5.70 -18.28
C ALA A 221 10.71 -6.27 -17.03
N GLY A 222 10.30 -5.86 -15.82
CA GLY A 222 10.92 -6.29 -14.57
C GLY A 222 12.23 -5.56 -14.24
N ARG A 223 12.56 -4.47 -14.96
CA ARG A 223 13.73 -3.64 -14.62
C ARG A 223 13.41 -2.78 -13.42
N LEU A 224 14.35 -2.69 -12.49
CA LEU A 224 14.22 -1.84 -11.31
C LEU A 224 14.19 -0.36 -11.73
N THR A 225 13.12 0.34 -11.40
CA THR A 225 12.94 1.76 -11.71
C THR A 225 13.00 2.65 -10.47
N HIS A 226 12.81 2.07 -9.28
CA HIS A 226 12.79 2.83 -8.04
C HIS A 226 13.18 2.00 -6.82
N VAL A 227 13.94 2.61 -5.90
CA VAL A 227 14.22 2.11 -4.55
C VAL A 227 14.14 3.26 -3.54
N ALA A 228 13.46 3.03 -2.42
CA ALA A 228 13.48 3.90 -1.24
C ALA A 228 14.48 3.38 -0.19
N THR A 229 15.25 4.26 0.46
CA THR A 229 16.21 3.89 1.52
C THR A 229 16.33 4.96 2.61
N SER A 230 16.62 4.58 3.85
CA SER A 230 16.87 5.52 4.98
C SER A 230 18.36 5.78 5.28
N GLY A 231 19.25 5.27 4.43
CA GLY A 231 20.70 5.40 4.58
C GLY A 231 21.26 6.73 4.08
N ASP A 232 22.53 6.70 3.70
CA ASP A 232 23.21 7.80 3.02
C ASP A 232 23.63 7.40 1.62
N ILE A 233 23.69 8.36 0.71
CA ILE A 233 24.26 8.16 -0.63
C ILE A 233 25.42 9.12 -0.80
N ILE A 234 26.62 8.55 -0.93
CA ILE A 234 27.84 9.28 -1.28
C ILE A 234 27.97 9.28 -2.79
N ILE A 235 28.21 10.46 -3.35
CA ILE A 235 28.25 10.74 -4.78
C ILE A 235 29.58 11.42 -5.06
N ALA A 236 30.39 10.85 -5.95
CA ALA A 236 31.66 11.43 -6.38
C ALA A 236 31.67 11.58 -7.90
N SER A 237 31.88 12.80 -8.38
CA SER A 237 31.99 13.11 -9.80
C SER A 237 33.46 13.25 -10.23
N GLU A 238 33.74 13.22 -11.54
CA GLU A 238 35.09 13.40 -12.07
C GLU A 238 35.77 14.72 -11.66
N SER A 239 35.01 15.76 -11.27
CA SER A 239 35.56 17.04 -10.80
C SER A 239 36.19 16.99 -9.40
N SER A 240 36.19 15.83 -8.72
CA SER A 240 36.65 15.61 -7.33
C SER A 240 35.75 16.17 -6.23
N ASP A 241 34.58 16.72 -6.56
CA ASP A 241 33.58 17.09 -5.56
C ASP A 241 32.81 15.85 -5.08
N THR A 242 32.82 15.65 -3.76
CA THR A 242 32.07 14.57 -3.10
C THR A 242 30.83 15.17 -2.43
N HIS A 243 29.66 14.69 -2.80
CA HIS A 243 28.39 15.05 -2.21
C HIS A 243 27.85 13.89 -1.35
N ARG A 244 27.18 14.24 -0.26
CA ARG A 244 26.46 13.27 0.56
C ARG A 244 25.01 13.71 0.65
N ILE A 245 24.11 12.81 0.28
CA ILE A 245 22.67 12.96 0.49
C ILE A 245 22.29 12.03 1.62
N SER A 246 21.68 12.59 2.67
CA SER A 246 21.33 11.88 3.90
C SER A 246 19.84 11.88 4.12
N SER A 247 19.33 10.79 4.69
CA SER A 247 17.95 10.72 5.18
C SER A 247 17.74 11.74 6.30
N ARG A 248 16.54 12.34 6.32
CA ARG A 248 16.10 13.28 7.35
C ARG A 248 15.30 12.55 8.42
N THR A 249 15.19 13.15 9.60
CA THR A 249 14.31 12.64 10.66
C THR A 249 13.11 13.56 10.86
N CYS A 250 11.92 12.98 10.99
CA CYS A 250 10.70 13.65 11.43
C CYS A 250 10.03 12.85 12.54
N LEU A 251 8.94 13.36 13.13
CA LEU A 251 8.10 12.52 13.99
C LEU A 251 7.19 11.65 13.12
N ALA A 252 7.03 10.38 13.49
CA ALA A 252 6.08 9.50 12.81
C ALA A 252 4.65 10.03 12.99
N LEU A 253 3.82 9.89 11.96
CA LEU A 253 2.44 10.36 12.00
C LEU A 253 1.59 9.63 13.05
N ALA A 254 1.83 8.33 13.24
CA ALA A 254 1.04 7.48 14.11
C ALA A 254 1.61 7.34 15.53
N LYS A 255 2.88 7.69 15.73
CA LYS A 255 3.62 7.49 16.98
C LYS A 255 4.54 8.68 17.12
N ASP A 256 4.49 9.40 18.24
CA ASP A 256 5.38 10.53 18.56
C ASP A 256 6.85 10.10 18.80
N ILE A 257 7.39 9.30 17.88
CA ILE A 257 8.74 8.78 17.86
C ILE A 257 9.44 9.34 16.62
N PRO A 258 10.73 9.70 16.71
CA PRO A 258 11.50 10.09 15.54
C PRO A 258 11.62 8.93 14.55
N VAL A 259 11.30 9.16 13.29
CA VAL A 259 11.49 8.24 12.16
C VAL A 259 12.29 8.89 11.06
N LYS A 260 13.03 8.08 10.31
CA LYS A 260 13.78 8.53 9.15
C LYS A 260 12.89 8.55 7.91
N LEU A 261 12.93 9.65 7.18
CA LEU A 261 12.28 9.81 5.89
C LEU A 261 13.11 9.11 4.83
N ALA A 262 12.46 8.32 3.99
CA ALA A 262 13.15 7.64 2.91
C ALA A 262 13.72 8.65 1.88
N ILE A 263 14.91 8.33 1.37
CA ILE A 263 15.46 8.87 0.15
C ILE A 263 14.90 8.03 -1.00
N GLU A 264 14.21 8.68 -1.93
CA GLU A 264 13.68 8.06 -3.15
C GLU A 264 14.78 8.08 -4.23
N ILE A 265 15.05 6.93 -4.85
CA ILE A 265 16.06 6.78 -5.91
C ILE A 265 15.37 6.26 -7.15
N PHE A 266 15.34 7.06 -8.21
CA PHE A 266 14.72 6.74 -9.50
C PHE A 266 15.77 6.43 -10.55
N PHE A 267 15.56 5.37 -11.33
CA PHE A 267 16.45 4.97 -12.42
C PHE A 267 15.72 5.13 -13.76
N ASP A 268 16.34 5.88 -14.69
CA ASP A 268 15.85 6.04 -16.05
C ASP A 268 17.02 6.04 -17.04
N GLY A 269 17.16 4.95 -17.79
CA GLY A 269 18.26 4.78 -18.74
C GLY A 269 19.64 4.87 -18.08
N ASP A 270 20.42 5.87 -18.49
CA ASP A 270 21.77 6.18 -17.99
C ASP A 270 21.76 7.23 -16.87
N GLN A 271 20.59 7.61 -16.36
CA GLN A 271 20.43 8.61 -15.31
C GLN A 271 19.86 8.02 -14.02
N VAL A 272 20.25 8.61 -12.90
CA VAL A 272 19.68 8.35 -11.58
C VAL A 272 19.26 9.66 -10.94
N THR A 273 18.03 9.74 -10.45
CA THR A 273 17.54 10.87 -9.66
C THR A 273 17.44 10.45 -8.20
N ILE A 274 18.01 11.25 -7.30
CA ILE A 274 18.01 11.03 -5.87
C ILE A 274 17.27 12.18 -5.21
N ASP A 275 16.22 11.86 -4.44
CA ASP A 275 15.36 12.83 -3.76
C ASP A 275 15.28 12.52 -2.26
N SER A 276 15.76 13.43 -1.42
CA SER A 276 15.65 13.36 0.05
C SER A 276 14.51 14.22 0.62
N GLY A 277 13.68 14.82 -0.25
CA GLY A 277 12.68 15.82 0.09
C GLY A 277 13.25 17.21 0.39
N GLU A 278 14.57 17.34 0.53
CA GLU A 278 15.28 18.62 0.64
C GLU A 278 16.16 18.88 -0.59
N VAL A 279 16.81 17.82 -1.07
CA VAL A 279 17.63 17.85 -2.28
C VAL A 279 17.03 16.85 -3.26
N CYS A 280 16.74 17.31 -4.47
CA CYS A 280 16.34 16.47 -5.60
C CYS A 280 17.30 16.75 -6.75
N GLN A 281 18.15 15.79 -7.09
CA GLN A 281 19.20 15.95 -8.08
C GLN A 281 19.35 14.71 -8.97
N THR A 282 19.66 14.95 -10.24
CA THR A 282 19.87 13.92 -11.25
C THR A 282 21.34 13.83 -11.63
N PHE A 283 21.85 12.60 -11.74
CA PHE A 283 23.24 12.30 -12.02
C PHE A 283 23.36 11.31 -13.19
N SER A 284 24.43 11.45 -13.97
CA SER A 284 24.84 10.48 -14.98
C SER A 284 25.45 9.26 -14.29
N LEU A 285 24.99 8.05 -14.66
CA LEU A 285 25.55 6.79 -14.17
C LEU A 285 26.94 6.48 -14.73
N THR A 286 27.33 7.10 -15.85
CA THR A 286 28.64 6.86 -16.47
C THR A 286 29.75 7.71 -15.85
N ASP A 287 29.40 8.94 -15.44
CA ASP A 287 30.39 9.95 -15.04
C ASP A 287 30.45 10.14 -13.52
N THR A 288 29.62 9.39 -12.79
CA THR A 288 29.45 9.51 -11.34
C THR A 288 29.65 8.16 -10.66
N ARG A 289 30.35 8.19 -9.54
CA ARG A 289 30.50 7.04 -8.65
C ARG A 289 29.60 7.21 -7.44
N PHE A 290 28.97 6.11 -7.05
CA PHE A 290 28.03 6.09 -5.95
C PHE A 290 28.45 5.06 -4.90
N VAL A 291 28.18 5.38 -3.64
CA VAL A 291 28.23 4.43 -2.53
C VAL A 291 26.98 4.66 -1.68
N ALA A 292 26.06 3.70 -1.68
CA ALA A 292 24.95 3.69 -0.74
C ALA A 292 25.42 3.04 0.57
N LEU A 293 25.33 3.79 1.67
CA LEU A 293 25.63 3.32 3.00
C LEU A 293 24.33 2.84 3.65
N PRO A 294 24.34 1.66 4.30
CA PRO A 294 23.18 1.19 5.04
C PRO A 294 22.86 2.15 6.17
N ASP A 295 21.59 2.19 6.56
CA ASP A 295 21.20 2.83 7.80
C ASP A 295 21.77 2.02 8.98
N ILE A 296 22.76 2.57 9.67
CA ILE A 296 23.32 1.95 10.88
C ILE A 296 22.45 2.41 12.05
N ASP A 297 21.51 1.56 12.42
CA ASP A 297 20.73 1.75 13.64
C ASP A 297 21.67 1.49 14.83
N THR A 298 22.21 2.56 15.43
CA THR A 298 23.16 2.46 16.56
C THR A 298 22.56 1.80 17.80
N VAL A 299 21.23 1.64 17.85
CA VAL A 299 20.55 0.87 18.90
C VAL A 299 20.86 -0.63 18.80
N SER A 300 21.13 -1.15 17.60
CA SER A 300 21.49 -2.56 17.38
C SER A 300 22.96 -2.87 17.68
N LEU A 301 23.81 -1.85 17.77
CA LEU A 301 25.21 -1.97 18.20
C LEU A 301 25.37 -1.97 19.74
N GLY A 302 24.27 -1.79 20.49
CA GLY A 302 24.24 -1.82 21.95
C GLY A 302 24.05 -3.20 22.59
N ALA A 303 23.95 -4.27 21.79
CA ALA A 303 23.79 -5.65 22.28
C ALA A 303 25.01 -6.53 22.01
N CYS A 304 26.21 -5.93 21.89
CA CYS A 304 27.44 -6.65 22.18
C CYS A 304 27.72 -6.51 23.68
N ASP A 305 27.09 -7.39 24.45
CA ASP A 305 27.44 -7.74 25.83
C ASP A 305 28.78 -8.52 25.82
N LEU A 306 29.81 -7.94 25.17
CA LEU A 306 31.18 -8.37 25.32
C LEU A 306 31.66 -7.81 26.64
N GLY A 307 31.40 -8.59 27.69
CA GLY A 307 31.97 -8.40 29.02
C GLY A 307 33.46 -8.10 28.89
N CYS A 308 33.79 -6.84 29.11
CA CYS A 308 35.16 -6.36 29.20
C CYS A 308 35.67 -6.74 30.60
N ASP A 309 35.82 -8.03 30.88
CA ASP A 309 36.25 -8.54 32.19
C ASP A 309 37.00 -9.89 32.11
N SER A 310 37.71 -10.14 31.01
CA SER A 310 38.72 -11.21 30.98
C SER A 310 39.87 -10.91 30.02
N CYS A 311 40.66 -9.89 30.36
CA CYS A 311 42.06 -9.82 29.96
C CYS A 311 42.93 -9.91 31.22
N SER A 312 42.81 -11.03 31.93
CA SER A 312 43.80 -11.42 32.93
C SER A 312 44.97 -12.11 32.22
N LEU A 313 46.13 -11.47 32.37
CA LEU A 313 47.43 -11.96 31.95
C LEU A 313 47.68 -13.40 32.37
N GLY A 314 48.18 -14.19 31.43
CA GLY A 314 48.89 -15.44 31.68
C GLY A 314 50.13 -15.49 30.80
N CYS A 315 51.21 -14.86 31.26
CA CYS A 315 52.56 -15.14 30.76
C CYS A 315 53.02 -16.47 31.36
N ALA A 316 53.27 -17.47 30.51
CA ALA A 316 54.23 -18.55 30.71
C ALA A 316 54.64 -19.08 29.33
#